data_AF-A0AAV3RDV7-F1
#
_entry.id   AF-A0AAV3RDV7-F1
#
_cell.length_a   1.000
_cell.length_b   1.000
_cell.length_c   1.000
_cell.angle_alpha   90.00
_cell.angle_beta   90.00
_cell.angle_gamma   90.00
#
_symmetry.space_group_name_H-M   'P 1'
#
loop_
_entity.id
_entity.type
_entity.pdbx_description
1 polymer ?
#
loop_
_entity_poly.entity_id
_entity_poly.type
_entity_poly.pdbx_seq_one_letter_code
_entity_poly.pdbx_strand_id
1 'polypeptide(L)'
;MKKWIEMDENVIADIHLALADEILSSVEEKRTVKEIWDHLAKLYEAKSFHKKIFFKRKLYTLRMAELASNGVVERMNRTLQERTRAILGAACFGKSFWAETVNTACNVINRSPSTAIELKTPTEMWNGKKADYSNLHIFGNPVYVMYNDQERTKLDPKSRKCIFLGNADGVKGYRL
;
A
#
# COMPACT_ATOMS: atom_id res chain seq x y z
N MET A 1 24.70 -0.18 -34.55
CA MET A 1 25.48 -1.31 -34.02
C MET A 1 26.21 -0.92 -32.74
N LYS A 2 27.05 0.13 -32.72
CA LYS A 2 27.77 0.61 -31.51
C LYS A 2 26.88 0.92 -30.28
N LYS A 3 25.74 1.59 -30.49
CA LYS A 3 24.79 1.95 -29.41
C LYS A 3 24.22 0.76 -28.63
N TRP A 4 24.08 -0.40 -29.27
CA TRP A 4 23.53 -1.60 -28.62
C TRP A 4 24.58 -2.32 -27.78
N ILE A 5 25.85 -2.24 -28.17
CA ILE A 5 26.98 -2.83 -27.44
C ILE A 5 27.22 -2.04 -26.15
N GLU A 6 27.20 -0.71 -26.24
CA GLU A 6 27.35 0.18 -25.08
C GLU A 6 26.20 0.03 -24.06
N MET A 7 24.97 -0.21 -24.53
CA MET A 7 23.85 -0.54 -23.64
C MET A 7 24.05 -1.91 -22.96
N ASP A 8 24.57 -2.90 -23.67
CA ASP A 8 24.84 -4.23 -23.10
C ASP A 8 25.91 -4.15 -22.01
N GLU A 9 27.00 -3.41 -22.25
CA GLU A 9 28.09 -3.20 -21.28
C GLU A 9 27.62 -2.49 -20.00
N ASN A 10 26.77 -1.47 -20.13
CA ASN A 10 26.20 -0.77 -18.98
C ASN A 10 25.30 -1.69 -18.14
N VAL A 11 24.49 -2.51 -18.80
CA VAL A 11 23.61 -3.47 -18.10
C VAL A 11 24.42 -4.57 -17.42
N ILE A 12 25.53 -5.02 -18.00
CA ILE A 12 26.44 -5.98 -17.36
C ILE A 12 27.04 -5.39 -16.07
N ALA A 13 27.49 -4.13 -16.11
CA ALA A 13 28.03 -3.46 -14.93
C ALA A 13 27.00 -3.33 -13.80
N ASP A 14 25.77 -2.94 -14.13
CA ASP A 14 24.66 -2.85 -13.17
C ASP A 14 24.30 -4.21 -12.55
N ILE A 15 24.30 -5.27 -13.37
CA ILE A 15 24.06 -6.64 -12.88
C ILE A 15 25.19 -7.08 -11.95
N HIS A 16 26.46 -6.80 -12.28
CA HIS A 16 27.59 -7.15 -11.42
C HIS A 16 27.53 -6.40 -10.08
N LEU A 17 27.14 -5.13 -10.05
CA LEU A 17 26.97 -4.36 -8.82
C LEU A 17 25.81 -4.88 -7.93
N ALA A 18 24.83 -5.55 -8.52
CA ALA A 18 23.64 -6.05 -7.81
C ALA A 18 23.79 -7.47 -7.27
N LEU A 19 24.82 -8.23 -7.71
CA LEU A 19 25.05 -9.61 -7.30
C LEU A 19 26.04 -9.69 -6.13
N ALA A 20 25.86 -10.70 -5.27
CA ALA A 20 26.82 -10.99 -4.20
C ALA A 20 28.11 -11.61 -4.79
N ASP A 21 29.26 -11.35 -4.15
CA ASP A 21 30.60 -11.81 -4.58
C ASP A 21 30.67 -13.32 -4.89
N GLU A 22 29.92 -14.11 -4.13
CA GLU A 22 29.80 -15.56 -4.30
C GLU A 22 29.24 -15.95 -5.67
N ILE A 23 28.30 -15.16 -6.19
CA ILE A 23 27.60 -15.39 -7.46
C ILE A 23 28.34 -14.72 -8.62
N LEU A 24 29.02 -13.61 -8.36
CA LEU A 24 29.87 -12.90 -9.32
C LEU A 24 30.91 -13.84 -9.95
N SER A 25 31.57 -14.68 -9.14
CA SER A 25 32.54 -15.68 -9.61
C SER A 25 31.97 -16.66 -10.67
N SER A 26 30.66 -16.93 -10.63
CA SER A 26 29.99 -17.82 -11.58
C SER A 26 29.52 -17.11 -12.85
N VAL A 27 29.50 -15.78 -12.86
CA VAL A 27 28.98 -14.93 -13.94
C VAL A 27 30.11 -14.24 -14.71
N GLU A 28 31.29 -14.08 -14.11
CA GLU A 28 32.46 -13.38 -14.66
C GLU A 28 32.92 -13.89 -16.04
N GLU A 29 32.75 -15.18 -16.34
CA GLU A 29 33.13 -15.77 -17.63
C GLU A 29 32.19 -15.43 -18.80
N LYS A 30 31.03 -14.79 -18.52
CA LYS A 30 29.96 -14.56 -19.52
C LYS A 30 30.07 -13.16 -20.10
N ARG A 31 29.97 -13.05 -21.42
CA ARG A 31 30.32 -11.81 -22.16
C ARG A 31 29.10 -11.03 -22.64
N THR A 32 27.90 -11.58 -22.49
CA THR A 32 26.65 -10.95 -22.95
C THR A 32 25.59 -10.95 -21.86
N VAL A 33 24.75 -9.92 -21.84
CA VAL A 33 23.63 -9.78 -20.88
C VAL A 33 22.72 -11.01 -20.91
N LYS A 34 22.50 -11.59 -22.09
CA LYS A 34 21.65 -12.77 -22.27
C LYS A 34 22.23 -14.01 -21.58
N GLU A 35 23.51 -14.28 -21.74
CA GLU A 35 24.17 -15.44 -21.09
C GLU A 35 24.13 -15.32 -19.57
N ILE A 36 24.35 -14.10 -19.05
CA ILE A 36 24.26 -13.79 -17.63
C ILE A 36 22.84 -14.09 -17.11
N TRP A 37 21.82 -13.57 -17.80
CA TRP A 37 20.42 -13.79 -17.42
C TRP A 37 19.99 -15.25 -17.50
N ASP A 38 20.37 -15.98 -18.56
CA ASP A 38 20.05 -17.41 -18.69
C ASP A 38 20.69 -18.24 -17.57
N HIS A 39 21.89 -17.84 -17.12
CA HIS A 39 22.57 -18.48 -16.00
C HIS A 39 21.91 -18.17 -14.66
N LEU A 40 21.59 -16.90 -14.40
CA LEU A 40 20.88 -16.48 -13.19
C LEU A 40 19.48 -17.11 -13.13
N ALA A 41 18.77 -17.17 -14.25
CA ALA A 41 17.51 -17.90 -14.36
C ALA A 41 17.73 -19.38 -14.03
N LYS A 42 18.75 -20.05 -14.58
CA LYS A 42 19.02 -21.44 -14.23
C LYS A 42 19.35 -21.66 -12.74
N LEU A 43 20.02 -20.70 -12.09
CA LEU A 43 20.38 -20.78 -10.66
C LEU A 43 19.20 -20.47 -9.73
N TYR A 44 18.40 -19.45 -10.05
CA TYR A 44 17.38 -18.86 -9.17
C TYR A 44 15.94 -19.10 -9.60
N GLU A 45 15.69 -19.41 -10.86
CA GLU A 45 14.38 -19.82 -11.35
C GLU A 45 14.08 -21.23 -10.81
N ALA A 46 13.52 -21.24 -9.61
CA ALA A 46 13.31 -22.44 -8.83
C ALA A 46 12.31 -23.37 -9.52
N LYS A 47 12.82 -24.38 -10.25
CA LYS A 47 12.00 -25.46 -10.83
C LYS A 47 11.36 -26.36 -9.77
N SER A 48 11.96 -26.46 -8.57
CA SER A 48 11.49 -27.32 -7.50
C SER A 48 10.78 -26.55 -6.38
N PHE A 49 9.62 -27.07 -5.97
CA PHE A 49 8.80 -26.58 -4.86
C PHE A 49 9.59 -26.39 -3.56
N HIS A 50 10.58 -27.24 -3.30
CA HIS A 50 11.40 -27.19 -2.08
C HIS A 50 12.30 -25.94 -2.03
N LYS A 51 12.90 -25.56 -3.17
CA LYS A 51 13.69 -24.31 -3.27
C LYS A 51 12.78 -23.08 -3.11
N LYS A 52 11.55 -23.12 -3.65
CA LYS A 52 10.56 -22.05 -3.43
C LYS A 52 10.20 -21.91 -1.95
N ILE A 53 9.96 -23.01 -1.23
CA ILE A 53 9.71 -22.99 0.22
C ILE A 53 10.92 -22.45 0.99
N PHE A 54 12.13 -22.90 0.64
CA PHE A 54 13.36 -22.45 1.29
C PHE A 54 13.59 -20.95 1.13
N PHE A 55 13.52 -20.41 -0.09
CA PHE A 55 13.67 -18.98 -0.34
C PHE A 55 12.54 -18.17 0.29
N LYS A 56 11.30 -18.68 0.24
CA LYS A 56 10.16 -18.05 0.90
C LYS A 56 10.38 -17.98 2.42
N ARG A 57 10.85 -19.06 3.06
CA ARG A 57 11.23 -19.07 4.49
C ARG A 57 12.36 -18.09 4.78
N LYS A 58 13.44 -18.11 3.99
CA LYS A 58 14.60 -17.21 4.15
C LYS A 58 14.20 -15.73 4.01
N LEU A 59 13.33 -15.40 3.06
CA LEU A 59 12.79 -14.05 2.86
C LEU A 59 11.93 -13.61 4.05
N TYR A 60 11.05 -14.48 4.54
CA TYR A 60 10.23 -14.17 5.73
C TYR A 60 11.10 -14.01 6.98
N THR A 61 12.14 -14.83 7.19
CA THR A 61 13.03 -14.68 8.35
C THR A 61 13.93 -13.45 8.25
N LEU A 62 14.43 -13.10 7.07
CA LEU A 62 15.20 -11.87 6.86
C LEU A 62 14.35 -10.62 7.13
N ARG A 63 13.07 -10.60 6.71
CA ARG A 63 12.14 -9.49 6.99
C ARG A 63 11.83 -9.34 8.49
N MET A 64 11.92 -10.40 9.27
CA MET A 64 11.66 -10.36 10.72
C MET A 64 12.89 -9.88 11.52
N ALA A 65 14.10 -9.95 10.95
CA ALA A 65 15.34 -9.63 11.64
C ALA A 65 15.65 -8.12 11.70
N GLU A 66 14.99 -7.27 10.92
CA GLU A 66 15.03 -5.80 11.08
C GLU A 66 14.16 -5.36 12.28
N LEU A 67 14.66 -5.62 13.49
CA LEU A 67 13.93 -5.46 14.76
C LEU A 67 13.40 -4.03 15.03
N ALA A 68 13.97 -3.00 14.39
CA ALA A 68 13.55 -1.62 14.58
C ALA A 68 12.25 -1.26 13.83
N SER A 69 12.00 -1.84 12.66
CA SER A 69 10.81 -1.53 11.85
C SER A 69 9.57 -2.26 12.37
N ASN A 70 9.73 -3.47 12.92
CA ASN A 70 8.63 -4.26 13.50
C ASN A 70 7.95 -3.55 14.67
N GLY A 71 8.71 -2.96 15.59
CA GLY A 71 8.10 -2.24 16.72
C GLY A 71 7.28 -1.02 16.30
N VAL A 72 7.69 -0.32 15.24
CA VAL A 72 6.93 0.82 14.67
C VAL A 72 5.64 0.32 14.01
N VAL A 73 5.74 -0.74 13.20
CA VAL A 73 4.59 -1.36 12.52
C VAL A 73 3.58 -1.92 13.52
N GLU A 74 4.04 -2.61 14.56
CA GLU A 74 3.17 -3.15 15.60
C GLU A 74 2.41 -2.06 16.35
N ARG A 75 3.08 -0.96 16.73
CA ARG A 75 2.44 0.19 17.37
C ARG A 75 1.36 0.80 16.48
N MET A 76 1.69 1.01 15.21
CA MET A 76 0.73 1.58 14.25
C MET A 76 -0.48 0.66 14.02
N ASN A 77 -0.25 -0.65 13.90
CA ASN A 77 -1.32 -1.64 13.77
C ASN A 77 -2.24 -1.63 15.00
N ARG A 78 -1.68 -1.54 16.21
CA ARG A 78 -2.47 -1.43 17.43
C ARG A 78 -3.32 -0.15 17.44
N THR A 79 -2.72 1.01 17.10
CA THR A 79 -3.45 2.28 17.01
C THR A 79 -4.58 2.21 15.97
N LEU A 80 -4.34 1.59 14.81
CA LEU A 80 -5.35 1.42 13.78
C LEU A 80 -6.52 0.55 14.27
N GLN A 81 -6.22 -0.55 14.96
CA GLN A 81 -7.24 -1.42 15.55
C GLN A 81 -8.04 -0.73 16.64
N GLU A 82 -7.39 0.01 17.54
CA GLU A 82 -8.04 0.75 18.63
C GLU A 82 -8.99 1.82 18.08
N ARG A 83 -8.54 2.62 17.10
CA ARG A 83 -9.41 3.61 16.44
C ARG A 83 -10.57 2.95 15.70
N THR A 84 -10.33 1.82 15.06
CA THR A 84 -11.39 1.07 14.37
C THR A 84 -12.46 0.61 15.36
N ARG A 85 -12.07 0.05 16.51
CA ARG A 85 -13.01 -0.34 17.57
C ARG A 85 -13.79 0.87 18.10
N ALA A 86 -13.13 2.01 18.30
CA ALA A 86 -13.78 3.23 18.77
C ALA A 86 -14.81 3.76 17.78
N ILE A 87 -14.50 3.81 16.48
CA ILE A 87 -15.43 4.27 15.45
C ILE A 87 -16.63 3.32 15.32
N LEU A 88 -16.39 1.99 15.31
CA LEU A 88 -17.49 1.00 15.31
C LEU A 88 -18.41 1.15 16.52
N GLY A 89 -17.83 1.35 17.71
CA GLY A 89 -18.58 1.57 18.94
C GLY A 89 -19.39 2.86 18.90
N ALA A 90 -18.81 3.97 18.41
CA ALA A 90 -19.50 5.25 18.30
C ALA A 90 -20.65 5.24 17.27
N ALA A 91 -20.48 4.49 16.17
CA ALA A 91 -21.51 4.32 15.15
C ALA A 91 -22.54 3.22 15.49
N CYS A 92 -22.34 2.46 16.57
CA CYS A 92 -23.14 1.28 16.92
C CYS A 92 -23.20 0.22 15.80
N PHE A 93 -22.13 0.06 15.01
CA PHE A 93 -22.10 -0.88 13.88
C PHE A 93 -21.46 -2.22 14.24
N GLY A 94 -21.96 -3.27 13.58
CA GLY A 94 -21.40 -4.61 13.69
C GLY A 94 -20.04 -4.73 13.00
N LYS A 95 -19.34 -5.83 13.31
CA LYS A 95 -18.00 -6.14 12.75
C LYS A 95 -18.01 -6.25 11.22
N SER A 96 -19.16 -6.41 10.57
CA SER A 96 -19.26 -6.50 9.11
C SER A 96 -18.71 -5.27 8.38
N PHE A 97 -18.71 -4.09 9.03
CA PHE A 97 -18.22 -2.82 8.46
C PHE A 97 -16.74 -2.55 8.77
N TRP A 98 -16.00 -3.54 9.25
CA TRP A 98 -14.63 -3.34 9.73
C TRP A 98 -13.71 -2.75 8.64
N ALA A 99 -13.86 -3.14 7.38
CA ALA A 99 -12.99 -2.70 6.30
C ALA A 99 -13.17 -1.20 6.03
N GLU A 100 -14.42 -0.75 5.93
CA GLU A 100 -14.78 0.66 5.76
C GLU A 100 -14.36 1.51 6.97
N THR A 101 -14.50 0.96 8.18
CA THR A 101 -14.07 1.65 9.39
C THR A 101 -12.55 1.76 9.48
N VAL A 102 -11.80 0.71 9.11
CA VAL A 102 -10.32 0.74 9.06
C VAL A 102 -9.84 1.79 8.07
N ASN A 103 -10.43 1.86 6.88
CA ASN A 103 -10.10 2.88 5.89
C ASN A 103 -10.35 4.29 6.43
N THR A 104 -11.47 4.50 7.12
CA THR A 104 -11.77 5.78 7.77
C THR A 104 -10.77 6.11 8.87
N ALA A 105 -10.41 5.14 9.72
CA ALA A 105 -9.39 5.31 10.75
C ALA A 105 -8.03 5.71 10.15
N CYS A 106 -7.61 5.03 9.08
CA CYS A 106 -6.38 5.35 8.34
C CYS A 106 -6.42 6.77 7.77
N ASN A 107 -7.53 7.14 7.14
CA ASN A 107 -7.75 8.47 6.57
C ASN A 107 -7.62 9.59 7.62
N VAL A 108 -8.16 9.36 8.82
CA VAL A 108 -8.06 10.27 9.97
C VAL A 108 -6.64 10.31 10.53
N ILE A 109 -5.97 9.16 10.72
CA ILE A 109 -4.58 9.13 11.22
C ILE A 109 -3.65 9.88 10.27
N ASN A 110 -3.77 9.68 8.96
CA ASN A 110 -2.93 10.33 7.97
C ASN A 110 -3.12 11.85 7.90
N ARG A 111 -4.24 12.36 8.42
CA ARG A 111 -4.54 13.80 8.53
C ARG A 111 -4.46 14.31 9.96
N SER A 112 -4.09 13.47 10.93
CA SER A 112 -3.89 13.91 12.31
C SER A 112 -2.46 14.43 12.46
N PRO A 113 -2.24 15.56 13.15
CA PRO A 113 -0.89 16.00 13.49
C PRO A 113 -0.25 14.97 14.42
N SER A 114 1.06 14.75 14.26
CA SER A 114 1.82 13.82 15.09
C SER A 114 3.05 14.49 15.68
N THR A 115 3.27 14.28 16.98
CA THR A 115 4.44 14.81 17.70
C THR A 115 5.75 14.26 17.15
N ALA A 116 5.72 13.04 16.58
CA ALA A 116 6.89 12.41 15.97
C ALA A 116 7.37 13.14 14.69
N ILE A 117 6.54 14.00 14.09
CA ILE A 117 6.83 14.75 12.86
C ILE A 117 6.57 16.24 13.06
N GLU A 118 6.95 16.78 14.22
CA GLU A 118 6.88 18.23 14.52
C GLU A 118 5.46 18.81 14.36
N LEU A 119 4.43 18.04 14.75
CA LEU A 119 3.02 18.40 14.62
C LEU A 119 2.52 18.60 13.17
N LYS A 120 3.29 18.15 12.18
CA LYS A 120 2.81 18.02 10.80
C LYS A 120 1.92 16.78 10.67
N THR A 121 1.16 16.69 9.60
CA THR A 121 0.38 15.49 9.28
C THR A 121 1.18 14.52 8.39
N PRO A 122 0.96 13.20 8.47
CA PRO A 122 1.60 12.25 7.55
C PRO A 122 1.33 12.55 6.08
N THR A 123 0.12 13.02 5.75
CA THR A 123 -0.27 13.42 4.39
C THR A 123 0.55 14.62 3.90
N GLU A 124 0.82 15.59 4.78
CA GLU A 124 1.69 16.73 4.48
C GLU A 124 3.12 16.30 4.22
N MET A 125 3.65 15.42 5.06
CA MET A 125 5.02 14.92 4.91
C MET A 125 5.19 14.11 3.62
N TRP A 126 4.18 13.35 3.21
CA TRP A 126 4.24 12.51 2.01
C TRP A 126 4.03 13.30 0.71
N ASN A 127 3.06 14.21 0.69
CA ASN A 127 2.66 14.93 -0.54
C ASN A 127 3.21 16.36 -0.64
N GLY A 128 3.84 16.88 0.41
CA GLY A 128 4.30 18.28 0.49
C GLY A 128 3.17 19.32 0.53
N LYS A 129 1.90 18.90 0.66
CA LYS A 129 0.71 19.76 0.65
C LYS A 129 -0.04 19.65 1.97
N LYS A 130 -0.54 20.79 2.47
CA LYS A 130 -1.39 20.83 3.67
C LYS A 130 -2.58 19.87 3.57
N ALA A 131 -2.90 19.21 4.68
CA ALA A 131 -4.04 18.31 4.75
C ALA A 131 -5.33 19.10 4.52
N ASP A 132 -6.13 18.67 3.56
CA ASP A 132 -7.49 19.18 3.36
C ASP A 132 -8.48 18.41 4.24
N TYR A 133 -9.28 19.15 5.01
CA TYR A 133 -10.28 18.64 5.95
C TYR A 133 -11.72 18.88 5.47
N SER A 134 -11.94 19.61 4.37
CA SER A 134 -13.29 19.91 3.87
C SER A 134 -14.11 18.66 3.54
N ASN A 135 -13.43 17.55 3.25
CA ASN A 135 -14.04 16.27 2.89
C ASN A 135 -14.13 15.29 4.07
N LEU A 136 -13.87 15.73 5.31
CA LEU A 136 -13.92 14.86 6.48
C LEU A 136 -15.34 14.82 7.04
N HIS A 137 -15.93 13.62 7.04
CA HIS A 137 -17.27 13.37 7.55
C HIS A 137 -17.24 12.30 8.64
N ILE A 138 -18.22 12.37 9.55
CA ILE A 138 -18.36 11.41 10.66
C ILE A 138 -18.89 10.08 10.09
N PHE A 139 -18.16 8.99 10.32
CA PHE A 139 -18.58 7.63 9.99
C PHE A 139 -19.90 7.28 10.67
N GLY A 140 -20.83 6.66 9.94
CA GLY A 140 -22.16 6.28 10.42
C GLY A 140 -23.19 7.41 10.40
N ASN A 141 -22.80 8.64 10.01
CA ASN A 141 -23.73 9.76 9.96
C ASN A 141 -24.74 9.60 8.81
N PRO A 142 -26.05 9.88 9.02
CA PRO A 142 -27.03 9.88 7.95
C PRO A 142 -26.72 10.96 6.92
N VAL A 143 -26.74 10.60 5.65
CA VAL A 143 -26.51 11.50 4.51
C VAL A 143 -27.60 11.30 3.46
N TYR A 144 -27.84 12.31 2.62
CA TYR A 144 -28.87 12.26 1.58
C TYR A 144 -28.23 12.35 0.21
N VAL A 145 -28.50 11.36 -0.64
CA VAL A 145 -28.01 11.31 -2.02
C VAL A 145 -29.12 11.72 -2.95
N MET A 146 -28.87 12.68 -3.82
CA MET A 146 -29.82 13.07 -4.85
C MET A 146 -29.90 12.01 -5.95
N TYR A 147 -31.11 11.73 -6.42
CA TYR A 147 -31.30 10.92 -7.62
C TYR A 147 -30.90 11.71 -8.86
N ASN A 148 -30.45 11.01 -9.89
CA ASN A 148 -30.20 11.64 -11.18
C ASN A 148 -31.51 12.18 -11.76
N ASP A 149 -31.44 13.32 -12.43
CA ASP A 149 -32.60 13.97 -13.04
C ASP A 149 -33.30 13.07 -14.09
N GLN A 150 -32.58 12.12 -14.67
CA GLN A 150 -33.06 11.13 -15.64
C GLN A 150 -33.78 9.94 -15.00
N GLU A 151 -33.54 9.68 -13.71
CA GLU A 151 -34.10 8.55 -12.96
C GLU A 151 -35.38 8.94 -12.19
N ARG A 152 -35.77 10.22 -12.25
CA ARG A 152 -36.93 10.75 -11.52
C ARG A 152 -38.01 11.23 -12.48
N THR A 153 -39.26 10.94 -12.13
CA THR A 153 -40.46 11.49 -12.75
C THR A 153 -41.12 12.53 -11.84
N LYS A 154 -42.19 13.17 -12.32
CA LYS A 154 -42.87 14.24 -11.57
C LYS A 154 -43.44 13.69 -10.27
N LEU A 155 -43.08 14.32 -9.14
CA LEU A 155 -43.42 13.94 -7.75
C LEU A 155 -42.60 12.81 -7.12
N ASP A 156 -41.61 12.26 -7.81
CA ASP A 156 -40.70 11.28 -7.20
C ASP A 156 -39.82 11.93 -6.11
N PRO A 157 -39.43 11.16 -5.08
CA PRO A 157 -38.51 11.63 -4.05
C PRO A 157 -37.19 12.11 -4.69
N LYS A 158 -36.72 13.30 -4.29
CA LYS A 158 -35.50 13.90 -4.86
C LYS A 158 -34.21 13.28 -4.32
N SER A 159 -34.28 12.60 -3.18
CA SER A 159 -33.12 12.01 -2.54
C SER A 159 -33.45 10.74 -1.78
N ARG A 160 -32.43 9.93 -1.55
CA ARG A 160 -32.47 8.77 -0.65
C ARG A 160 -31.58 9.00 0.57
N LYS A 161 -32.05 8.55 1.72
CA LYS A 161 -31.27 8.52 2.96
C LYS A 161 -30.30 7.34 2.91
N CYS A 162 -29.03 7.60 3.13
CA CYS A 162 -27.93 6.65 3.19
C CYS A 162 -27.12 6.88 4.48
N ILE A 163 -26.11 6.05 4.71
CA ILE A 163 -25.24 6.13 5.88
C ILE A 163 -23.82 6.35 5.38
N PHE A 164 -23.12 7.36 5.86
CA PHE A 164 -21.74 7.57 5.45
C PHE A 164 -20.82 6.44 5.96
N LEU A 165 -20.21 5.68 5.04
CA LEU A 165 -19.28 4.59 5.33
C LEU A 165 -17.82 4.95 5.04
N GLY A 166 -17.52 6.15 4.55
CA GLY A 166 -16.14 6.60 4.33
C GLY A 166 -15.88 7.07 2.91
N ASN A 167 -14.60 7.18 2.57
CA ASN A 167 -14.16 7.58 1.23
C ASN A 167 -14.06 6.36 0.31
N ALA A 168 -14.41 6.55 -0.96
CA ALA A 168 -14.25 5.51 -1.98
C ALA A 168 -12.80 5.42 -2.45
N ASP A 169 -12.32 4.21 -2.70
CA ASP A 169 -10.95 3.98 -3.15
C ASP A 169 -10.78 4.38 -4.62
N GLY A 170 -9.73 5.15 -4.92
CA GLY A 170 -9.35 5.51 -6.29
C GLY A 170 -10.23 6.54 -6.99
N VAL A 171 -11.29 7.03 -6.35
CA VAL A 171 -12.19 8.05 -6.93
C VAL A 171 -12.49 9.16 -5.93
N LYS A 172 -12.80 10.35 -6.44
CA LYS A 172 -13.32 11.44 -5.61
C LYS A 172 -14.80 11.20 -5.32
N GLY A 173 -15.06 10.30 -4.38
CA GLY A 173 -16.41 9.89 -4.01
C GLY A 173 -16.49 9.32 -2.60
N TYR A 174 -17.72 9.13 -2.12
CA TYR A 174 -18.01 8.58 -0.81
C TYR A 174 -18.65 7.21 -0.92
N ARG A 175 -18.38 6.35 0.05
CA ARG A 175 -19.09 5.09 0.25
C ARG A 175 -20.24 5.34 1.22
N LEU A 176 -21.41 4.82 0.87
CA LEU A 176 -22.72 5.16 1.45
C LEU A 176 -23.53 3.92 1.82
#